data_AF-A0A151E0D7-F1
#
_entry.id   AF-A0A151E0D7-F1
#
_cell.length_a   1.000
_cell.length_b   1.000
_cell.length_c   1.000
_cell.angle_alpha   90.00
_cell.angle_beta   90.00
_cell.angle_gamma   90.00
#
_symmetry.space_group_name_H-M   'P 1'
#
loop_
_entity.id
_entity.type
_entity.pdbx_description
1 polymer ?
#
loop_
_entity_poly.entity_id
_entity_poly.type
_entity_poly.pdbx_seq_one_letter_code
_entity_poly.pdbx_strand_id
1 'polypeptide(L)'
;MQQKKSQRLDLQTDNILSRHRDRMPCSILIQTRERISNTRPILSIILICIYFNLLSCDKNVTNPQKDAQYEVPIQTNDGWETAFLSSVGMDERPLLKLLDKLDGLSDHRMHSILIVKEGKLVFEKYFPGDKFNLAQPTGEKGFDINDTHNLCSATKSFTSALIGIAIDKGFIQSVNQKVYDFFPTYSNLFAATPEKYDLTLKHLLTMTSGIQWDDESTSYFDPRNDMYQVFNSRDPIKYILSKDLIVTPGTVFDYANCNTNLLGEIIHQASGLRLKQFSDNYLFSKLGIKESEWQMLPNNVVFCSGDLRLCPRDMAKLGYLFLNGGTWKGERIISQDWITTSTQKSIDPNDYNSDFAWADGYGFQ
;
A
#
# COMPACT_ATOMS: atom_id res chain seq x y z
N MET A 1 -15.31 -35.92 -21.16
CA MET A 1 -15.46 -34.77 -20.24
C MET A 1 -14.23 -33.85 -20.25
N GLN A 2 -13.00 -34.35 -20.03
CA GLN A 2 -11.79 -33.50 -19.90
C GLN A 2 -11.60 -32.42 -20.99
N GLN A 3 -11.78 -32.71 -22.28
CA GLN A 3 -11.64 -31.70 -23.35
C GLN A 3 -12.52 -30.45 -23.16
N LYS A 4 -13.79 -30.62 -22.72
CA LYS A 4 -14.67 -29.47 -22.41
C LYS A 4 -14.24 -28.71 -21.15
N LYS A 5 -13.51 -29.36 -20.22
CA LYS A 5 -12.92 -28.67 -19.05
C LYS A 5 -11.66 -27.90 -19.45
N SER A 6 -10.82 -28.45 -20.34
CA SER A 6 -9.66 -27.76 -20.94
C SER A 6 -10.10 -26.51 -21.69
N GLN A 7 -10.95 -26.64 -22.72
CA GLN A 7 -11.39 -25.49 -23.53
C GLN A 7 -12.07 -24.39 -22.69
N ARG A 8 -12.74 -24.76 -21.57
CA ARG A 8 -13.29 -23.76 -20.65
C ARG A 8 -12.19 -23.04 -19.86
N LEU A 9 -11.18 -23.78 -19.39
CA LEU A 9 -9.99 -23.22 -18.72
C LEU A 9 -9.21 -22.28 -19.65
N ASP A 10 -8.99 -22.70 -20.91
CA ASP A 10 -8.29 -21.91 -21.93
C ASP A 10 -9.03 -20.59 -22.17
N LEU A 11 -10.33 -20.65 -22.49
CA LEU A 11 -11.18 -19.47 -22.70
C LEU A 11 -11.38 -18.59 -21.45
N GLN A 12 -11.31 -19.16 -20.25
CA GLN A 12 -11.39 -18.39 -19.00
C GLN A 12 -10.07 -17.70 -18.67
N THR A 13 -8.94 -18.33 -18.97
CA THR A 13 -7.61 -17.74 -18.84
C THR A 13 -7.43 -16.61 -19.85
N ASP A 14 -7.81 -16.82 -21.13
CA ASP A 14 -7.83 -15.76 -22.15
C ASP A 14 -8.69 -14.55 -21.76
N ASN A 15 -9.77 -14.74 -20.97
CA ASN A 15 -10.65 -13.66 -20.47
C ASN A 15 -10.10 -12.89 -19.25
N ILE A 16 -9.00 -13.35 -18.65
CA ILE A 16 -8.20 -12.59 -17.68
C ILE A 16 -7.05 -11.92 -18.45
N LEU A 17 -6.31 -12.69 -19.24
CA LEU A 17 -5.22 -12.22 -20.11
C LEU A 17 -5.66 -11.14 -21.11
N SER A 18 -6.93 -11.08 -21.53
CA SER A 18 -7.45 -10.01 -22.40
C SER A 18 -7.61 -8.68 -21.66
N ARG A 19 -8.11 -8.69 -20.42
CA ARG A 19 -8.24 -7.46 -19.59
C ARG A 19 -6.89 -6.81 -19.29
N HIS A 20 -5.83 -7.61 -19.20
CA HIS A 20 -4.47 -7.09 -19.07
C HIS A 20 -3.91 -6.56 -20.40
N ARG A 21 -4.34 -7.09 -21.56
CA ARG A 21 -3.91 -6.65 -22.90
C ARG A 21 -4.50 -5.30 -23.33
N ASP A 22 -5.71 -4.95 -22.90
CA ASP A 22 -6.38 -3.68 -23.25
C ASP A 22 -6.03 -2.50 -22.30
N ARG A 23 -4.98 -2.62 -21.49
CA ARG A 23 -4.58 -1.60 -20.51
C ARG A 23 -4.00 -0.35 -21.17
N MET A 24 -4.67 0.80 -21.00
CA MET A 24 -4.02 2.10 -21.15
C MET A 24 -3.14 2.41 -19.92
N PRO A 25 -1.96 3.02 -20.09
CA PRO A 25 -1.08 3.35 -18.96
C PRO A 25 -1.75 4.35 -18.02
N CYS A 26 -1.80 4.00 -16.73
CA CYS A 26 -2.50 4.74 -15.68
C CYS A 26 -1.89 6.14 -15.44
N SER A 27 -2.36 7.10 -16.24
CA SER A 27 -1.96 8.50 -16.21
C SER A 27 -3.09 9.33 -15.61
N ILE A 28 -2.96 9.64 -14.32
CA ILE A 28 -3.95 10.44 -13.58
C ILE A 28 -3.86 11.90 -14.04
N LEU A 29 -4.49 12.20 -15.17
CA LEU A 29 -4.65 13.54 -15.71
C LEU A 29 -5.67 14.32 -14.89
N ILE A 30 -5.19 15.00 -13.84
CA ILE A 30 -5.94 16.01 -13.11
C ILE A 30 -6.14 17.21 -14.04
N GLN A 31 -7.24 17.22 -14.81
CA GLN A 31 -7.64 18.39 -15.61
C GLN A 31 -8.19 19.49 -14.70
N THR A 32 -7.30 20.34 -14.18
CA THR A 32 -7.68 21.61 -13.56
C THR A 32 -8.37 22.51 -14.60
N ARG A 33 -9.64 22.82 -14.33
CA ARG A 33 -10.54 23.48 -15.28
C ARG A 33 -10.42 25.00 -15.19
N GLU A 34 -9.29 25.55 -15.60
CA GLU A 34 -9.10 27.01 -15.58
C GLU A 34 -10.11 27.75 -16.48
N ARG A 35 -10.68 28.83 -15.94
CA ARG A 35 -11.76 29.60 -16.55
C ARG A 35 -11.48 31.10 -16.39
N ILE A 36 -10.49 31.59 -17.13
CA ILE A 36 -10.08 33.00 -17.09
C ILE A 36 -10.68 33.76 -18.29
N SER A 37 -11.30 34.90 -18.02
CA SER A 37 -12.00 35.73 -19.00
C SER A 37 -11.22 36.99 -19.37
N ASN A 38 -11.10 37.25 -20.68
CA ASN A 38 -10.85 38.54 -21.35
C ASN A 38 -10.42 39.76 -20.53
N THR A 39 -9.28 40.37 -20.89
CA THR A 39 -9.27 41.69 -21.58
C THR A 39 -7.90 41.99 -22.23
N ARG A 40 -7.71 43.17 -22.84
CA ARG A 40 -6.65 43.47 -23.84
C ARG A 40 -5.53 44.42 -23.34
N PRO A 41 -4.35 44.43 -23.99
CA PRO A 41 -3.14 45.18 -23.56
C PRO A 41 -3.02 46.59 -24.16
N ILE A 42 -2.10 47.44 -23.66
CA ILE A 42 -1.60 48.66 -24.33
C ILE A 42 -0.26 49.22 -23.77
N LEU A 43 0.59 49.71 -24.68
CA LEU A 43 1.79 50.59 -24.67
C LEU A 43 2.75 50.76 -23.44
N SER A 44 4.02 50.40 -23.70
CA SER A 44 5.20 51.30 -23.88
C SER A 44 5.50 52.52 -22.97
N ILE A 45 6.72 52.57 -22.42
CA ILE A 45 7.62 53.75 -22.22
C ILE A 45 9.04 53.27 -21.75
N ILE A 46 10.09 54.11 -21.66
CA ILE A 46 10.98 54.62 -22.73
C ILE A 46 12.21 55.36 -22.11
N LEU A 47 13.45 55.12 -22.60
CA LEU A 47 14.73 55.79 -22.23
C LEU A 47 15.19 55.59 -20.74
N ILE A 48 16.42 55.87 -20.25
CA ILE A 48 17.72 56.47 -20.69
C ILE A 48 18.82 55.94 -19.69
N CYS A 49 20.15 55.90 -19.88
CA CYS A 49 21.10 55.76 -21.02
C CYS A 49 22.57 55.57 -20.51
N ILE A 50 23.47 55.12 -21.40
CA ILE A 50 24.95 55.38 -21.47
C ILE A 50 25.84 55.05 -20.22
N TYR A 51 26.66 53.99 -20.22
CA TYR A 51 28.05 53.84 -20.77
C TYR A 51 29.21 54.47 -19.94
N PHE A 52 30.10 53.66 -19.32
CA PHE A 52 31.56 53.63 -19.57
C PHE A 52 32.38 52.59 -18.75
N ASN A 53 33.13 51.74 -19.47
CA ASN A 53 34.40 51.02 -19.19
C ASN A 53 34.87 50.54 -17.78
N LEU A 54 35.14 49.22 -17.73
CA LEU A 54 36.38 48.54 -17.27
C LEU A 54 37.04 48.91 -15.93
N LEU A 55 37.02 47.97 -14.96
CA LEU A 55 38.20 47.12 -14.67
C LEU A 55 37.92 45.98 -13.65
N SER A 56 38.87 45.06 -13.56
CA SER A 56 38.87 43.81 -12.79
C SER A 56 38.47 43.90 -11.32
N CYS A 57 37.70 42.91 -10.85
CA CYS A 57 37.95 42.30 -9.55
C CYS A 57 37.42 40.86 -9.53
N ASP A 58 38.29 39.88 -9.27
CA ASP A 58 37.88 38.49 -9.09
C ASP A 58 36.99 38.36 -7.85
N LYS A 59 35.70 38.16 -8.10
CA LYS A 59 34.78 37.60 -7.12
C LYS A 59 34.48 36.18 -7.51
N ASN A 60 35.22 35.25 -6.91
CA ASN A 60 34.75 33.89 -6.71
C ASN A 60 33.37 34.00 -6.05
N VAL A 61 32.31 33.82 -6.84
CA VAL A 61 30.98 33.56 -6.31
C VAL A 61 31.04 32.12 -5.81
N THR A 62 31.57 31.95 -4.60
CA THR A 62 31.28 30.78 -3.77
C THR A 62 29.79 30.85 -3.47
N ASN A 63 28.99 30.37 -4.42
CA ASN A 63 27.62 29.99 -4.18
C ASN A 63 27.67 29.05 -2.97
N PRO A 64 27.06 29.39 -1.83
CA PRO A 64 27.03 28.49 -0.70
C PRO A 64 26.14 27.32 -1.09
N GLN A 65 26.75 26.26 -1.62
CA GLN A 65 26.22 24.94 -1.36
C GLN A 65 26.02 24.88 0.15
N LYS A 66 24.76 24.78 0.57
CA LYS A 66 24.48 24.12 1.83
C LYS A 66 24.97 22.70 1.62
N ASP A 67 26.17 22.40 2.13
CA ASP A 67 26.56 21.02 2.31
C ASP A 67 25.44 20.38 3.13
N ALA A 68 24.70 19.45 2.51
CA ALA A 68 23.56 18.80 3.12
C ALA A 68 24.07 17.83 4.19
N GLN A 69 24.45 18.38 5.36
CA GLN A 69 25.01 17.57 6.43
C GLN A 69 23.95 16.58 6.93
N TYR A 70 24.39 15.34 7.09
CA TYR A 70 23.55 14.28 7.60
C TYR A 70 23.22 14.55 9.08
N GLU A 71 21.93 14.57 9.40
CA GLU A 71 21.41 14.72 10.77
C GLU A 71 20.93 13.35 11.30
N VAL A 72 21.24 13.07 12.56
CA VAL A 72 20.74 11.86 13.25
C VAL A 72 19.24 12.04 13.54
N PRO A 73 18.40 11.01 13.30
CA PRO A 73 16.97 11.05 13.63
C PRO A 73 16.71 11.46 15.08
N ILE A 74 15.61 12.19 15.33
CA ILE A 74 15.33 12.72 16.67
C ILE A 74 14.92 11.57 17.62
N GLN A 75 15.62 11.39 18.74
CA GLN A 75 15.21 10.39 19.74
C GLN A 75 13.86 10.79 20.36
N THR A 76 12.86 9.91 20.26
CA THR A 76 11.53 10.10 20.88
C THR A 76 11.15 8.87 21.72
N ASN A 77 9.94 8.86 22.26
CA ASN A 77 9.34 7.72 22.96
C ASN A 77 8.44 6.84 22.05
N ASP A 78 8.61 6.89 20.73
CA ASP A 78 7.90 6.00 19.77
C ASP A 78 8.37 4.53 19.84
N GLY A 79 9.57 4.30 20.39
CA GLY A 79 10.15 2.99 20.59
C GLY A 79 11.45 2.72 19.82
N TRP A 80 11.83 3.52 18.83
CA TRP A 80 13.11 3.38 18.14
C TRP A 80 14.30 3.78 19.02
N GLU A 81 15.46 3.17 18.80
CA GLU A 81 16.76 3.75 19.15
C GLU A 81 17.25 4.54 17.93
N THR A 82 17.68 5.79 18.10
CA THR A 82 18.22 6.62 17.01
C THR A 82 19.75 6.67 17.05
N ALA A 83 20.43 6.49 15.91
CA ALA A 83 21.88 6.41 15.86
C ALA A 83 22.49 6.94 14.56
N PHE A 84 23.81 7.23 14.57
CA PHE A 84 24.55 7.65 13.37
C PHE A 84 24.65 6.51 12.35
N LEU A 85 24.55 6.82 11.05
CA LEU A 85 24.83 5.87 9.95
C LEU A 85 26.19 5.17 10.11
N SER A 86 27.23 5.92 10.47
CA SER A 86 28.58 5.39 10.72
C SER A 86 28.64 4.39 11.89
N SER A 87 27.76 4.51 12.89
CA SER A 87 27.71 3.60 14.05
C SER A 87 27.12 2.22 13.73
N VAL A 88 26.46 2.08 12.58
CA VAL A 88 25.96 0.81 12.01
C VAL A 88 26.69 0.43 10.71
N GLY A 89 27.89 0.99 10.50
CA GLY A 89 28.75 0.70 9.35
C GLY A 89 28.24 1.22 8.00
N MET A 90 27.30 2.18 7.98
CA MET A 90 26.78 2.77 6.75
C MET A 90 27.54 4.02 6.33
N ASP A 91 27.80 4.12 5.02
CA ASP A 91 28.36 5.29 4.35
C ASP A 91 27.24 6.29 4.02
N GLU A 92 27.40 7.55 4.41
CA GLU A 92 26.43 8.63 4.13
C GLU A 92 26.49 9.14 2.69
N ARG A 93 27.61 8.98 1.98
CA ARG A 93 27.84 9.60 0.66
C ARG A 93 26.81 9.21 -0.42
N PRO A 94 26.27 7.97 -0.49
CA PRO A 94 25.19 7.63 -1.41
C PRO A 94 23.87 8.33 -1.06
N LEU A 95 23.63 8.57 0.24
CA LEU A 95 22.42 9.22 0.74
C LEU A 95 22.47 10.74 0.53
N LEU A 96 23.62 11.38 0.74
CA LEU A 96 23.79 12.81 0.44
C LEU A 96 23.56 13.07 -1.05
N LYS A 97 24.11 12.22 -1.93
CA LYS A 97 23.84 12.25 -3.39
C LYS A 97 22.37 12.05 -3.77
N LEU A 98 21.60 11.32 -2.95
CA LEU A 98 20.16 11.21 -3.13
C LEU A 98 19.48 12.54 -2.76
N LEU A 99 19.84 13.14 -1.63
CA LEU A 99 19.30 14.43 -1.19
C LEU A 99 19.66 15.56 -2.18
N ASP A 100 20.91 15.67 -2.63
CA ASP A 100 21.34 16.63 -3.65
C ASP A 100 20.49 16.53 -4.93
N LYS A 101 20.16 15.30 -5.34
CA LYS A 101 19.33 15.04 -6.52
C LYS A 101 17.86 15.41 -6.29
N LEU A 102 17.35 15.28 -5.06
CA LEU A 102 15.98 15.62 -4.70
C LEU A 102 15.79 17.12 -4.53
N ASP A 103 16.72 17.81 -3.87
CA ASP A 103 16.69 19.28 -3.74
C ASP A 103 16.79 19.97 -5.13
N GLY A 104 17.34 19.28 -6.13
CA GLY A 104 17.33 19.68 -7.55
C GLY A 104 16.05 19.35 -8.34
N LEU A 105 15.06 18.67 -7.76
CA LEU A 105 13.80 18.26 -8.40
C LEU A 105 12.61 18.99 -7.74
N SER A 106 12.30 20.18 -8.26
CA SER A 106 11.26 21.08 -7.72
C SER A 106 9.82 20.56 -7.83
N ASP A 107 9.60 19.42 -8.47
CA ASP A 107 8.32 18.75 -8.66
C ASP A 107 8.20 17.39 -7.96
N HIS A 108 9.18 17.01 -7.12
CA HIS A 108 9.13 15.71 -6.44
C HIS A 108 7.94 15.60 -5.48
N ARG A 109 7.32 14.41 -5.39
CA ARG A 109 6.12 14.17 -4.57
C ARG A 109 6.34 13.21 -3.40
N MET A 110 7.58 13.11 -2.90
CA MET A 110 7.88 12.34 -1.70
C MET A 110 7.68 13.20 -0.46
N HIS A 111 7.05 12.62 0.56
CA HIS A 111 6.84 13.26 1.87
C HIS A 111 7.86 12.83 2.93
N SER A 112 8.35 11.58 2.88
CA SER A 112 9.34 11.07 3.84
C SER A 112 10.24 9.96 3.27
N ILE A 113 11.50 9.91 3.73
CA ILE A 113 12.43 8.79 3.53
C ILE A 113 12.96 8.38 4.91
N LEU A 114 12.88 7.10 5.28
CA LEU A 114 13.40 6.55 6.54
C LEU A 114 14.32 5.36 6.25
N ILE A 115 15.36 5.18 7.07
CA ILE A 115 16.26 4.01 7.02
C ILE A 115 16.44 3.44 8.43
N VAL A 116 16.10 2.15 8.57
CA VAL A 116 16.33 1.36 9.79
C VAL A 116 17.40 0.31 9.51
N LYS A 117 18.38 0.19 10.41
CA LYS A 117 19.50 -0.77 10.31
C LYS A 117 19.83 -1.28 11.72
N GLU A 118 19.94 -2.60 11.87
CA GLU A 118 20.31 -3.26 13.14
C GLU A 118 19.41 -2.86 14.35
N GLY A 119 18.13 -2.59 14.08
CA GLY A 119 17.14 -2.18 15.08
C GLY A 119 17.12 -0.67 15.38
N LYS A 120 18.02 0.10 14.77
CA LYS A 120 18.16 1.54 14.98
C LYS A 120 17.61 2.32 13.79
N LEU A 121 16.89 3.40 14.07
CA LEU A 121 16.52 4.39 13.06
C LEU A 121 17.73 5.29 12.82
N VAL A 122 18.36 5.15 11.66
CA VAL A 122 19.66 5.78 11.36
C VAL A 122 19.57 6.91 10.34
N PHE A 123 18.45 7.02 9.64
CA PHE A 123 18.11 8.22 8.89
C PHE A 123 16.61 8.43 8.82
N GLU A 124 16.19 9.69 8.84
CA GLU A 124 14.88 10.14 8.43
C GLU A 124 15.01 11.51 7.74
N LYS A 125 14.16 11.76 6.76
CA LYS A 125 13.95 13.08 6.19
C LYS A 125 12.48 13.23 5.87
N TYR A 126 11.92 14.38 6.24
CA TYR A 126 10.58 14.81 5.85
C TYR A 126 10.72 16.00 4.90
N PHE A 127 9.82 16.07 3.92
CA PHE A 127 9.85 17.03 2.82
C PHE A 127 8.53 17.82 2.77
N PRO A 128 8.57 19.12 2.39
CA PRO A 128 7.34 19.89 2.26
C PRO A 128 6.49 19.39 1.10
N GLY A 129 5.19 19.17 1.36
CA GLY A 129 4.21 18.78 0.36
C GLY A 129 2.80 19.20 0.76
N ASP A 130 1.79 18.51 0.22
CA ASP A 130 0.38 18.68 0.57
C ASP A 130 -0.04 17.66 1.63
N LYS A 131 -0.64 18.11 2.74
CA LYS A 131 -1.21 17.18 3.72
C LYS A 131 -2.54 16.62 3.21
N PHE A 132 -2.69 15.31 3.26
CA PHE A 132 -3.91 14.60 2.85
C PHE A 132 -4.66 14.06 4.07
N ASN A 133 -5.99 14.21 4.10
CA ASN A 133 -6.88 13.47 4.99
C ASN A 133 -7.65 12.43 4.15
N LEU A 134 -7.57 11.15 4.52
CA LEU A 134 -7.86 10.00 3.64
C LEU A 134 -7.21 10.22 2.25
N ALA A 135 -8.00 10.33 1.18
CA ALA A 135 -7.57 10.60 -0.19
C ALA A 135 -7.77 12.08 -0.63
N GLN A 136 -8.16 12.99 0.27
CA GLN A 136 -8.45 14.40 -0.05
C GLN A 136 -7.33 15.33 0.44
N PRO A 137 -6.91 16.33 -0.35
CA PRO A 137 -5.98 17.36 0.13
C PRO A 137 -6.68 18.24 1.17
N THR A 138 -6.01 18.50 2.29
CA THR A 138 -6.51 19.39 3.36
C THR A 138 -6.39 20.87 3.00
N GLY A 139 -5.48 21.21 2.08
CA GLY A 139 -5.00 22.58 1.84
C GLY A 139 -3.85 23.01 2.76
N GLU A 140 -3.52 22.23 3.78
CA GLU A 140 -2.34 22.44 4.61
C GLU A 140 -1.06 21.99 3.88
N LYS A 141 0.05 22.64 4.20
CA LYS A 141 1.37 22.41 3.59
C LYS A 141 2.39 21.98 4.63
N GLY A 142 3.42 21.27 4.15
CA GLY A 142 4.44 20.66 5.00
C GLY A 142 4.07 19.21 5.35
N PHE A 143 5.05 18.45 5.83
CA PHE A 143 4.87 17.09 6.32
C PHE A 143 5.95 16.81 7.37
N ASP A 144 5.59 16.23 8.51
CA ASP A 144 6.51 15.96 9.63
C ASP A 144 6.30 14.57 10.26
N ILE A 145 7.09 14.27 11.30
CA ILE A 145 7.11 12.99 12.04
C ILE A 145 5.74 12.55 12.58
N ASN A 146 4.82 13.50 12.85
CA ASN A 146 3.49 13.23 13.39
C ASN A 146 2.41 13.08 12.30
N ASP A 147 2.71 13.43 11.04
CA ASP A 147 1.73 13.33 9.95
C ASP A 147 1.52 11.88 9.53
N THR A 148 0.26 11.47 9.44
CA THR A 148 -0.11 10.16 8.90
C THR A 148 -0.16 10.20 7.37
N HIS A 149 0.43 9.20 6.71
CA HIS A 149 0.32 9.02 5.27
C HIS A 149 -0.67 7.89 4.95
N ASN A 150 -1.37 7.99 3.82
CA ASN A 150 -2.11 6.85 3.26
C ASN A 150 -1.12 5.80 2.73
N LEU A 151 -1.25 4.54 3.17
CA LEU A 151 -0.39 3.43 2.76
C LEU A 151 -0.80 2.80 1.41
N CYS A 152 -2.00 3.12 0.90
CA CYS A 152 -2.61 2.47 -0.26
C CYS A 152 -2.49 0.94 -0.13
N SER A 153 -2.04 0.23 -1.18
CA SER A 153 -1.88 -1.23 -1.16
C SER A 153 -0.90 -1.79 -0.12
N ALA A 154 -0.01 -1.00 0.49
CA ALA A 154 0.83 -1.49 1.60
C ALA A 154 0.00 -1.82 2.86
N THR A 155 -1.26 -1.38 2.92
CA THR A 155 -2.27 -1.82 3.90
C THR A 155 -2.45 -3.35 3.89
N LYS A 156 -2.31 -3.99 2.73
CA LYS A 156 -2.56 -5.44 2.58
C LYS A 156 -1.64 -6.27 3.46
N SER A 157 -0.37 -5.87 3.59
CA SER A 157 0.63 -6.56 4.39
C SER A 157 0.38 -6.42 5.91
N PHE A 158 -0.31 -5.37 6.34
CA PHE A 158 -0.84 -5.28 7.71
C PHE A 158 -1.98 -6.28 7.92
N THR A 159 -2.97 -6.35 7.02
CA THR A 159 -4.06 -7.33 7.10
C THR A 159 -3.54 -8.77 7.06
N SER A 160 -2.54 -9.04 6.21
CA SER A 160 -1.82 -10.31 6.11
C SER A 160 -1.12 -10.69 7.41
N ALA A 161 -0.36 -9.77 8.03
CA ALA A 161 0.24 -9.99 9.35
C ALA A 161 -0.82 -10.27 10.43
N LEU A 162 -1.99 -9.61 10.37
CA LEU A 162 -3.09 -9.84 11.31
C LEU A 162 -3.76 -11.21 11.11
N ILE A 163 -3.77 -11.79 9.90
CA ILE A 163 -4.16 -13.20 9.67
C ILE A 163 -3.17 -14.15 10.33
N GLY A 164 -1.86 -13.91 10.18
CA GLY A 164 -0.83 -14.70 10.87
C GLY A 164 -1.00 -14.68 12.38
N ILE A 165 -1.22 -13.49 12.95
CA ILE A 165 -1.51 -13.31 14.37
C ILE A 165 -2.81 -14.02 14.78
N ALA A 166 -3.87 -13.98 13.96
CA ALA A 166 -5.12 -14.69 14.23
C ALA A 166 -4.96 -16.23 14.22
N ILE A 167 -4.03 -16.76 13.42
CA ILE A 167 -3.62 -18.17 13.46
C ILE A 167 -2.78 -18.46 14.71
N ASP A 168 -1.79 -17.62 15.03
CA ASP A 168 -0.93 -17.76 16.22
C ASP A 168 -1.71 -17.69 17.55
N LYS A 169 -2.88 -17.01 17.57
CA LYS A 169 -3.80 -16.97 18.73
C LYS A 169 -4.90 -18.04 18.68
N GLY A 170 -4.97 -18.86 17.62
CA GLY A 170 -5.94 -19.94 17.48
C GLY A 170 -7.37 -19.52 17.13
N PHE A 171 -7.59 -18.29 16.68
CA PHE A 171 -8.89 -17.86 16.12
C PHE A 171 -9.14 -18.48 14.74
N ILE A 172 -8.07 -18.67 13.96
CA ILE A 172 -8.09 -19.29 12.63
C ILE A 172 -7.22 -20.56 12.70
N GLN A 173 -7.69 -21.67 12.14
CA GLN A 173 -7.01 -22.96 12.28
C GLN A 173 -5.74 -23.07 11.41
N SER A 174 -5.82 -22.60 10.16
CA SER A 174 -4.68 -22.50 9.23
C SER A 174 -5.08 -21.73 7.97
N VAL A 175 -4.10 -21.41 7.12
CA VAL A 175 -4.36 -20.88 5.77
C VAL A 175 -5.15 -21.83 4.86
N ASN A 176 -5.24 -23.12 5.19
CA ASN A 176 -5.99 -24.11 4.41
C ASN A 176 -7.47 -24.20 4.82
N GLN A 177 -7.90 -23.51 5.89
CA GLN A 177 -9.30 -23.44 6.29
C GLN A 177 -10.16 -22.83 5.17
N LYS A 178 -11.41 -23.27 5.03
CA LYS A 178 -12.26 -22.81 3.92
C LYS A 178 -12.83 -21.43 4.23
N VAL A 179 -12.96 -20.59 3.21
CA VAL A 179 -13.59 -19.27 3.32
C VAL A 179 -15.06 -19.41 3.76
N TYR A 180 -15.74 -20.48 3.32
CA TYR A 180 -17.12 -20.78 3.71
C TYR A 180 -17.31 -20.95 5.23
N ASP A 181 -16.32 -21.45 5.96
CA ASP A 181 -16.41 -21.76 7.40
C ASP A 181 -16.73 -20.49 8.23
N PHE A 182 -16.36 -19.32 7.71
CA PHE A 182 -16.58 -18.00 8.31
C PHE A 182 -17.86 -17.31 7.80
N PHE A 183 -18.52 -17.85 6.78
CA PHE A 183 -19.64 -17.22 6.08
C PHE A 183 -20.91 -18.10 5.92
N PRO A 184 -21.33 -18.89 6.93
CA PRO A 184 -22.50 -19.79 6.81
C PRO A 184 -23.82 -19.05 6.58
N THR A 185 -23.92 -17.79 7.05
CA THR A 185 -25.06 -16.89 6.81
C THR A 185 -25.23 -16.50 5.33
N TYR A 186 -24.19 -16.65 4.52
CA TYR A 186 -24.19 -16.39 3.08
C TYR A 186 -24.20 -17.69 2.24
N SER A 187 -24.52 -18.83 2.85
CA SER A 187 -24.52 -20.17 2.23
C SER A 187 -25.27 -20.26 0.89
N ASN A 188 -26.31 -19.45 0.67
CA ASN A 188 -27.02 -19.38 -0.61
C ASN A 188 -26.14 -18.84 -1.77
N LEU A 189 -25.13 -18.01 -1.49
CA LEU A 189 -24.19 -17.49 -2.49
C LEU A 189 -23.09 -18.50 -2.85
N PHE A 190 -22.74 -19.38 -1.90
CA PHE A 190 -21.84 -20.51 -2.15
C PHE A 190 -22.58 -21.65 -2.89
N ALA A 191 -23.84 -21.92 -2.55
CA ALA A 191 -24.69 -22.88 -3.25
C ALA A 191 -24.97 -22.49 -4.72
N ALA A 192 -24.96 -21.20 -5.05
CA ALA A 192 -25.11 -20.70 -6.42
C ALA A 192 -23.87 -20.95 -7.31
N THR A 193 -22.68 -21.00 -6.71
CA THR A 193 -21.40 -21.25 -7.40
C THR A 193 -20.60 -22.28 -6.60
N PRO A 194 -20.90 -23.60 -6.67
CA PRO A 194 -20.37 -24.61 -5.75
C PRO A 194 -18.84 -24.69 -5.66
N GLU A 195 -18.12 -24.31 -6.70
CA GLU A 195 -16.66 -24.19 -6.70
C GLU A 195 -16.13 -23.19 -5.63
N LYS A 196 -16.97 -22.27 -5.12
CA LYS A 196 -16.64 -21.39 -3.99
C LYS A 196 -16.41 -22.12 -2.67
N TYR A 197 -16.97 -23.32 -2.49
CA TYR A 197 -16.66 -24.14 -1.31
C TYR A 197 -15.19 -24.57 -1.27
N ASP A 198 -14.46 -24.49 -2.39
CA ASP A 198 -13.04 -24.81 -2.43
C ASP A 198 -12.10 -23.66 -2.05
N LEU A 199 -12.59 -22.42 -1.98
CA LEU A 199 -11.82 -21.23 -1.56
C LEU A 199 -11.20 -21.44 -0.17
N THR A 200 -9.89 -21.23 -0.07
CA THR A 200 -9.12 -21.25 1.19
C THR A 200 -8.62 -19.84 1.53
N LEU A 201 -8.25 -19.60 2.79
CA LEU A 201 -7.54 -18.37 3.17
C LEU A 201 -6.24 -18.20 2.37
N LYS A 202 -5.53 -19.29 2.05
CA LYS A 202 -4.33 -19.27 1.19
C LYS A 202 -4.64 -18.69 -0.18
N HIS A 203 -5.74 -19.08 -0.82
CA HIS A 203 -6.11 -18.54 -2.14
C HIS A 203 -6.41 -17.03 -2.10
N LEU A 204 -6.93 -16.52 -0.97
CA LEU A 204 -7.05 -15.08 -0.77
C LEU A 204 -5.66 -14.44 -0.57
N LEU A 205 -4.84 -14.99 0.33
CA LEU A 205 -3.51 -14.49 0.69
C LEU A 205 -2.54 -14.42 -0.50
N THR A 206 -2.58 -15.39 -1.42
CA THR A 206 -1.70 -15.43 -2.61
C THR A 206 -2.29 -14.73 -3.84
N MET A 207 -3.43 -14.04 -3.72
CA MET A 207 -4.17 -13.45 -4.86
C MET A 207 -4.52 -14.47 -5.96
N THR A 208 -4.99 -15.66 -5.57
CA THR A 208 -5.39 -16.75 -6.49
C THR A 208 -6.82 -17.24 -6.28
N SER A 209 -7.72 -16.38 -5.77
CA SER A 209 -9.10 -16.76 -5.45
C SER A 209 -9.92 -17.16 -6.69
N GLY A 210 -9.61 -16.59 -7.85
CA GLY A 210 -10.38 -16.78 -9.09
C GLY A 210 -11.76 -16.11 -9.08
N ILE A 211 -12.03 -15.26 -8.08
CA ILE A 211 -13.23 -14.41 -8.00
C ILE A 211 -13.22 -13.45 -9.18
N GLN A 212 -14.34 -13.31 -9.87
CA GLN A 212 -14.51 -12.30 -10.91
C GLN A 212 -14.40 -10.92 -10.26
N TRP A 213 -13.31 -10.21 -10.52
CA TRP A 213 -13.09 -8.87 -10.01
C TRP A 213 -12.64 -7.93 -11.13
N ASP A 214 -12.96 -6.65 -11.02
CA ASP A 214 -12.38 -5.57 -11.83
C ASP A 214 -12.46 -4.23 -11.09
N ASP A 215 -11.34 -3.83 -10.51
CA ASP A 215 -11.14 -2.50 -9.92
C ASP A 215 -9.88 -1.77 -10.44
N GLU A 216 -9.21 -2.35 -11.45
CA GLU A 216 -8.03 -1.76 -12.11
C GLU A 216 -8.33 -1.24 -13.54
N SER A 217 -9.34 -1.75 -14.26
CA SER A 217 -9.58 -1.35 -15.67
C SER A 217 -10.30 0.00 -15.82
N THR A 218 -11.02 0.43 -14.78
CA THR A 218 -11.87 1.63 -14.78
C THR A 218 -11.69 2.47 -13.52
N SER A 219 -12.05 3.76 -13.59
CA SER A 219 -11.91 4.68 -12.45
C SER A 219 -12.71 4.21 -11.23
N TYR A 220 -12.17 4.42 -10.03
CA TYR A 220 -12.85 4.19 -8.74
C TYR A 220 -14.15 5.01 -8.56
N PHE A 221 -14.42 5.99 -9.43
CA PHE A 221 -15.68 6.76 -9.48
C PHE A 221 -16.69 6.23 -10.52
N ASP A 222 -16.35 5.19 -11.28
CA ASP A 222 -17.20 4.58 -12.30
C ASP A 222 -18.01 3.41 -11.70
N PRO A 223 -19.35 3.35 -11.85
CA PRO A 223 -20.16 2.23 -11.36
C PRO A 223 -19.83 0.84 -11.95
N ARG A 224 -18.96 0.75 -12.96
CA ARG A 224 -18.43 -0.52 -13.49
C ARG A 224 -17.27 -1.08 -12.66
N ASN A 225 -16.60 -0.24 -11.88
CA ASN A 225 -15.50 -0.65 -10.99
C ASN A 225 -16.08 -1.37 -9.75
N ASP A 226 -15.59 -2.56 -9.44
CA ASP A 226 -16.12 -3.38 -8.35
C ASP A 226 -15.85 -2.76 -6.96
N MET A 227 -14.80 -1.96 -6.81
CA MET A 227 -14.57 -1.20 -5.59
C MET A 227 -15.55 -0.02 -5.42
N TYR A 228 -16.01 0.63 -6.50
CA TYR A 228 -17.13 1.59 -6.40
C TYR A 228 -18.36 0.89 -5.81
N GLN A 229 -18.66 -0.33 -6.26
CA GLN A 229 -19.79 -1.11 -5.77
C GLN A 229 -19.60 -1.58 -4.32
N VAL A 230 -18.38 -1.90 -3.89
CA VAL A 230 -18.04 -2.18 -2.48
C VAL A 230 -18.31 -0.97 -1.57
N PHE A 231 -17.92 0.24 -1.99
CA PHE A 231 -18.16 1.47 -1.21
C PHE A 231 -19.64 1.88 -1.16
N ASN A 232 -20.44 1.54 -2.19
CA ASN A 232 -21.85 1.93 -2.28
C ASN A 232 -22.85 0.82 -1.88
N SER A 233 -22.40 -0.43 -1.73
CA SER A 233 -23.25 -1.54 -1.28
C SER A 233 -23.61 -1.39 0.19
N ARG A 234 -24.89 -1.59 0.53
CA ARG A 234 -25.33 -1.72 1.94
C ARG A 234 -24.66 -2.91 2.66
N ASP A 235 -24.17 -3.89 1.92
CA ASP A 235 -23.50 -5.07 2.45
C ASP A 235 -22.30 -5.39 1.53
N PRO A 236 -21.11 -4.86 1.86
CA PRO A 236 -19.91 -5.01 1.03
C PRO A 236 -19.43 -6.46 0.93
N ILE A 237 -19.62 -7.24 2.00
CA ILE A 237 -19.18 -8.64 2.08
C ILE A 237 -20.10 -9.52 1.25
N LYS A 238 -21.41 -9.34 1.35
CA LYS A 238 -22.38 -9.99 0.45
C LYS A 238 -22.14 -9.65 -1.01
N TYR A 239 -21.78 -8.39 -1.32
CA TYR A 239 -21.43 -8.00 -2.68
C TYR A 239 -20.25 -8.83 -3.20
N ILE A 240 -19.13 -8.87 -2.47
CA ILE A 240 -17.95 -9.68 -2.83
C ILE A 240 -18.30 -11.16 -3.00
N LEU A 241 -18.99 -11.76 -2.01
CA LEU A 241 -19.36 -13.19 -2.05
C LEU A 241 -20.37 -13.53 -3.16
N SER A 242 -21.10 -12.54 -3.70
CA SER A 242 -22.04 -12.74 -4.80
C SER A 242 -21.38 -12.87 -6.16
N LYS A 243 -20.16 -12.34 -6.34
CA LYS A 243 -19.39 -12.42 -7.60
C LYS A 243 -19.10 -13.89 -7.96
N ASP A 244 -19.14 -14.23 -9.25
CA ASP A 244 -18.85 -15.59 -9.70
C ASP A 244 -17.35 -15.94 -9.64
N LEU A 245 -17.02 -17.22 -9.78
CA LEU A 245 -15.64 -17.66 -10.05
C LEU A 245 -15.41 -17.75 -11.56
N ILE A 246 -14.41 -17.03 -12.07
CA ILE A 246 -13.99 -17.10 -13.47
C ILE A 246 -12.91 -18.14 -13.73
N VAL A 247 -12.14 -18.55 -12.71
CA VAL A 247 -11.13 -19.62 -12.80
C VAL A 247 -11.14 -20.48 -11.54
N THR A 248 -10.39 -21.59 -11.55
CA THR A 248 -10.31 -22.48 -10.37
C THR A 248 -9.48 -21.80 -9.27
N PRO A 249 -9.93 -21.80 -8.00
CA PRO A 249 -9.13 -21.27 -6.90
C PRO A 249 -7.75 -21.95 -6.84
N GLY A 250 -6.69 -21.14 -6.76
CA GLY A 250 -5.30 -21.58 -6.72
C GLY A 250 -4.56 -21.68 -8.06
N THR A 251 -5.22 -21.47 -9.22
CA THR A 251 -4.59 -21.75 -10.54
C THR A 251 -4.10 -20.54 -11.34
N VAL A 252 -4.51 -19.32 -10.99
CA VAL A 252 -4.18 -18.06 -11.70
C VAL A 252 -3.96 -16.96 -10.67
N PHE A 253 -2.94 -16.12 -10.87
CA PHE A 253 -2.77 -14.88 -10.11
C PHE A 253 -3.67 -13.78 -10.69
N ASP A 254 -4.49 -13.16 -9.85
CA ASP A 254 -5.32 -11.99 -10.19
C ASP A 254 -5.36 -11.01 -9.01
N TYR A 255 -4.86 -9.80 -9.20
CA TYR A 255 -4.64 -8.83 -8.12
C TYR A 255 -5.94 -8.10 -7.77
N ALA A 256 -6.71 -8.70 -6.85
CA ALA A 256 -8.07 -8.24 -6.53
C ALA A 256 -8.22 -7.80 -5.07
N ASN A 257 -8.65 -6.55 -4.84
CA ASN A 257 -8.87 -6.01 -3.49
C ASN A 257 -9.93 -6.79 -2.69
N CYS A 258 -10.86 -7.48 -3.35
CA CYS A 258 -11.83 -8.36 -2.68
C CYS A 258 -11.18 -9.40 -1.76
N ASN A 259 -9.99 -9.89 -2.14
CA ASN A 259 -9.29 -10.94 -1.40
C ASN A 259 -8.87 -10.46 0.00
N THR A 260 -8.32 -9.25 0.10
CA THR A 260 -7.93 -8.67 1.40
C THR A 260 -9.14 -8.27 2.24
N ASN A 261 -10.21 -7.76 1.61
CA ASN A 261 -11.43 -7.38 2.32
C ASN A 261 -12.16 -8.59 2.91
N LEU A 262 -12.14 -9.75 2.25
CA LEU A 262 -12.58 -11.01 2.85
C LEU A 262 -11.68 -11.46 4.00
N LEU A 263 -10.36 -11.34 3.90
CA LEU A 263 -9.44 -11.69 5.01
C LEU A 263 -9.71 -10.85 6.27
N GLY A 264 -9.90 -9.54 6.13
CA GLY A 264 -10.23 -8.67 7.26
C GLY A 264 -11.59 -8.98 7.91
N GLU A 265 -12.58 -9.41 7.12
CA GLU A 265 -13.86 -9.88 7.66
C GLU A 265 -13.76 -11.28 8.29
N ILE A 266 -12.94 -12.18 7.73
CA ILE A 266 -12.66 -13.50 8.32
C ILE A 266 -12.09 -13.32 9.74
N ILE A 267 -11.22 -12.35 9.99
CA ILE A 267 -10.75 -12.00 11.35
C ILE A 267 -11.92 -11.60 12.26
N HIS A 268 -12.90 -10.85 11.77
CA HIS A 268 -14.10 -10.51 12.54
C HIS A 268 -14.98 -11.72 12.85
N GLN A 269 -15.26 -12.57 11.87
CA GLN A 269 -16.06 -13.78 12.06
C GLN A 269 -15.35 -14.80 12.98
N ALA A 270 -14.01 -14.83 12.97
CA ALA A 270 -13.18 -15.71 13.80
C ALA A 270 -13.01 -15.23 15.25
N SER A 271 -12.93 -13.92 15.50
CA SER A 271 -12.57 -13.35 16.81
C SER A 271 -13.66 -12.52 17.48
N GLY A 272 -14.73 -12.17 16.75
CA GLY A 272 -15.73 -11.17 17.15
C GLY A 272 -15.28 -9.72 17.05
N LEU A 273 -13.99 -9.43 16.82
CA LEU A 273 -13.42 -8.08 16.77
C LEU A 273 -13.31 -7.58 15.33
N ARG A 274 -13.78 -6.36 15.02
CA ARG A 274 -13.53 -5.75 13.70
C ARG A 274 -12.02 -5.50 13.52
N LEU A 275 -11.51 -5.52 12.28
CA LEU A 275 -10.07 -5.51 12.02
C LEU A 275 -9.31 -4.40 12.75
N LYS A 276 -9.86 -3.18 12.87
CA LYS A 276 -9.26 -2.11 13.67
C LYS A 276 -9.05 -2.53 15.14
N GLN A 277 -10.08 -3.05 15.80
CA GLN A 277 -9.97 -3.48 17.21
C GLN A 277 -8.97 -4.65 17.35
N PHE A 278 -8.92 -5.53 16.36
CA PHE A 278 -7.96 -6.62 16.32
C PHE A 278 -6.52 -6.12 16.12
N SER A 279 -6.29 -5.12 15.25
CA SER A 279 -4.99 -4.47 15.06
C SER A 279 -4.55 -3.71 16.29
N ASP A 280 -5.46 -2.93 16.90
CA ASP A 280 -5.22 -2.18 18.12
C ASP A 280 -4.75 -3.12 19.25
N ASN A 281 -5.48 -4.23 19.47
CA ASN A 281 -5.23 -5.20 20.54
C ASN A 281 -3.98 -6.06 20.36
N TYR A 282 -3.69 -6.54 19.14
CA TYR A 282 -2.69 -7.59 18.93
C TYR A 282 -1.43 -7.16 18.16
N LEU A 283 -1.42 -6.00 17.49
CA LEU A 283 -0.27 -5.52 16.70
C LEU A 283 0.16 -4.11 17.08
N PHE A 284 -0.75 -3.13 17.01
CA PHE A 284 -0.41 -1.71 17.13
C PHE A 284 0.03 -1.36 18.56
N SER A 285 -0.72 -1.79 19.58
CA SER A 285 -0.31 -1.63 20.98
C SER A 285 1.06 -2.28 21.29
N LYS A 286 1.38 -3.39 20.63
CA LYS A 286 2.66 -4.11 20.78
C LYS A 286 3.82 -3.39 20.09
N LEU A 287 3.58 -2.79 18.92
CA LEU A 287 4.53 -1.93 18.22
C LEU A 287 4.61 -0.51 18.82
N GLY A 288 3.74 -0.16 19.77
CA GLY A 288 3.63 1.20 20.32
C GLY A 288 3.09 2.22 19.32
N ILE A 289 2.38 1.76 18.28
CA ILE A 289 1.64 2.58 17.32
C ILE A 289 0.43 3.17 18.03
N LYS A 290 0.20 4.48 17.90
CA LYS A 290 -0.89 5.20 18.59
C LYS A 290 -1.87 5.79 17.60
N GLU A 291 -1.38 6.57 16.65
CA GLU A 291 -2.19 7.18 15.60
C GLU A 291 -2.33 6.20 14.43
N SER A 292 -3.52 5.61 14.31
CA SER A 292 -3.88 4.74 13.21
C SER A 292 -5.34 4.93 12.80
N GLU A 293 -5.56 5.21 11.52
CA GLU A 293 -6.89 5.34 10.93
C GLU A 293 -7.07 4.24 9.89
N TRP A 294 -8.16 3.47 10.01
CA TRP A 294 -8.60 2.53 8.99
C TRP A 294 -9.84 3.10 8.32
N GLN A 295 -9.84 3.19 6.99
CA GLN A 295 -11.04 3.59 6.26
C GLN A 295 -12.18 2.58 6.46
N MET A 296 -13.41 3.07 6.61
CA MET A 296 -14.59 2.25 6.87
C MET A 296 -15.45 2.09 5.62
N LEU A 297 -15.95 0.88 5.42
CA LEU A 297 -17.01 0.54 4.46
C LEU A 297 -18.38 0.57 5.16
N PRO A 298 -19.49 0.53 4.40
CA PRO A 298 -20.83 0.34 4.95
C PRO A 298 -20.96 -0.84 5.91
N ASN A 299 -21.96 -0.78 6.81
CA ASN A 299 -22.15 -1.70 7.94
C ASN A 299 -20.97 -1.82 8.93
N ASN A 300 -20.10 -0.81 9.01
CA ASN A 300 -18.91 -0.81 9.87
C ASN A 300 -17.93 -1.95 9.57
N VAL A 301 -17.91 -2.44 8.32
CA VAL A 301 -16.86 -3.30 7.80
C VAL A 301 -15.61 -2.44 7.57
N VAL A 302 -14.42 -2.97 7.81
CA VAL A 302 -13.16 -2.22 7.59
C VAL A 302 -12.75 -2.36 6.13
N PHE A 303 -12.21 -1.30 5.52
CA PHE A 303 -11.51 -1.42 4.24
C PHE A 303 -10.10 -1.95 4.51
N CYS A 304 -9.84 -3.20 4.14
CA CYS A 304 -8.66 -3.95 4.57
C CYS A 304 -7.61 -4.11 3.47
N SER A 305 -7.95 -3.73 2.24
CA SER A 305 -7.07 -3.79 1.07
C SER A 305 -6.33 -2.47 0.78
N GLY A 306 -6.70 -1.37 1.45
CA GLY A 306 -6.17 -0.03 1.21
C GLY A 306 -6.53 0.94 2.34
N ASP A 307 -6.01 2.17 2.24
CA ASP A 307 -6.37 3.31 3.09
C ASP A 307 -6.25 3.14 4.62
N LEU A 308 -5.36 2.26 5.09
CA LEU A 308 -4.75 2.41 6.42
C LEU A 308 -3.83 3.64 6.40
N ARG A 309 -3.88 4.44 7.46
CA ARG A 309 -3.00 5.60 7.67
C ARG A 309 -2.16 5.43 8.92
N LEU A 310 -0.86 5.68 8.80
CA LEU A 310 0.14 5.62 9.87
C LEU A 310 1.19 6.72 9.70
N CYS A 311 1.86 7.11 10.78
CA CYS A 311 3.07 7.94 10.72
C CYS A 311 4.23 7.13 10.09
N PRO A 312 5.18 7.75 9.36
CA PRO A 312 6.25 7.00 8.67
C PRO A 312 7.10 6.12 9.59
N ARG A 313 7.41 6.59 10.81
CA ARG A 313 8.13 5.81 11.82
C ARG A 313 7.36 4.58 12.31
N ASP A 314 6.03 4.60 12.27
CA ASP A 314 5.17 3.47 12.63
C ASP A 314 5.01 2.49 11.47
N MET A 315 4.93 2.97 10.23
CA MET A 315 5.01 2.13 9.02
C MET A 315 6.32 1.31 8.98
N ALA A 316 7.45 1.94 9.33
CA ALA A 316 8.75 1.27 9.39
C ALA A 316 8.81 0.10 10.40
N LYS A 317 7.95 0.11 11.44
CA LYS A 317 7.91 -0.96 12.45
C LYS A 317 7.42 -2.28 11.89
N LEU A 318 6.51 -2.29 10.92
CA LEU A 318 6.09 -3.54 10.27
C LEU A 318 7.25 -4.14 9.45
N GLY A 319 7.94 -3.31 8.66
CA GLY A 319 9.10 -3.76 7.87
C GLY A 319 10.20 -4.35 8.74
N TYR A 320 10.50 -3.71 9.88
CA TYR A 320 11.47 -4.25 10.83
C TYR A 320 10.94 -5.47 11.62
N LEU A 321 9.64 -5.54 11.94
CA LEU A 321 9.04 -6.73 12.55
C LEU A 321 9.22 -7.97 11.66
N PHE A 322 9.03 -7.83 10.35
CA PHE A 322 9.29 -8.89 9.37
C PHE A 322 10.80 -9.20 9.25
N LEU A 323 11.65 -8.17 9.11
CA LEU A 323 13.11 -8.35 9.06
C LEU A 323 13.68 -9.05 10.30
N ASN A 324 13.11 -8.77 11.47
CA ASN A 324 13.48 -9.35 12.77
C ASN A 324 12.62 -10.59 13.12
N GLY A 325 12.14 -11.32 12.11
CA GLY A 325 11.56 -12.65 12.28
C GLY A 325 10.30 -12.70 13.14
N GLY A 326 9.51 -11.64 13.18
CA GLY A 326 8.26 -11.53 13.96
C GLY A 326 8.44 -11.04 15.40
N THR A 327 9.61 -10.50 15.73
CA THR A 327 9.98 -10.05 17.08
C THR A 327 10.16 -8.53 17.15
N TRP A 328 9.57 -7.87 18.15
CA TRP A 328 9.77 -6.45 18.45
C TRP A 328 10.17 -6.29 19.91
N LYS A 329 11.31 -5.63 20.18
CA LYS A 329 11.87 -5.43 21.53
C LYS A 329 11.98 -6.70 22.38
N GLY A 330 12.19 -7.85 21.75
CA GLY A 330 12.25 -9.16 22.41
C GLY A 330 10.89 -9.85 22.62
N GLU A 331 9.76 -9.17 22.43
CA GLU A 331 8.46 -9.83 22.37
C GLU A 331 8.19 -10.37 20.96
N ARG A 332 7.82 -11.65 20.87
CA ARG A 332 7.32 -12.27 19.65
C ARG A 332 5.85 -11.89 19.46
N ILE A 333 5.58 -11.01 18.50
CA ILE A 333 4.21 -10.58 18.16
C ILE A 333 3.55 -11.61 17.23
N ILE A 334 4.32 -12.11 16.26
CA ILE A 334 3.89 -13.02 15.19
C ILE A 334 4.92 -14.15 15.01
N SER A 335 4.50 -15.33 14.58
CA SER A 335 5.37 -16.52 14.45
C SER A 335 6.44 -16.35 13.36
N GLN A 336 7.62 -16.95 13.61
CA GLN A 336 8.69 -17.01 12.61
C GLN A 336 8.22 -17.75 11.36
N ASP A 337 7.42 -18.80 11.55
CA ASP A 337 6.86 -19.62 10.49
C ASP A 337 5.92 -18.81 9.57
N TRP A 338 5.12 -17.90 10.13
CA TRP A 338 4.34 -16.95 9.31
C TRP A 338 5.25 -16.02 8.51
N ILE A 339 6.26 -15.40 9.14
CA ILE A 339 7.18 -14.49 8.44
C ILE A 339 7.89 -15.20 7.27
N THR A 340 8.42 -16.40 7.52
CA THR A 340 9.09 -17.21 6.50
C THR A 340 8.14 -17.63 5.39
N THR A 341 6.91 -18.07 5.72
CA THR A 341 5.92 -18.53 4.73
C THR A 341 5.34 -17.38 3.90
N SER A 342 5.04 -16.24 4.52
CA SER A 342 4.44 -15.07 3.86
C SER A 342 5.40 -14.35 2.93
N THR A 343 6.70 -14.34 3.24
CA THR A 343 7.75 -13.75 2.38
C THR A 343 8.28 -14.71 1.31
N GLN A 344 7.95 -16.01 1.37
CA GLN A 344 8.33 -16.98 0.34
C GLN A 344 7.44 -16.86 -0.90
N LYS A 345 8.06 -16.81 -2.09
CA LYS A 345 7.39 -16.91 -3.39
C LYS A 345 6.46 -18.12 -3.45
N SER A 346 5.15 -17.85 -3.50
CA SER A 346 4.06 -18.82 -3.55
C SER A 346 3.47 -18.95 -4.96
N ILE A 347 3.54 -17.89 -5.77
CA ILE A 347 3.19 -17.86 -7.19
C ILE A 347 4.05 -16.82 -7.93
N ASP A 348 4.13 -16.90 -9.26
CA ASP A 348 4.74 -15.87 -10.09
C ASP A 348 3.65 -15.07 -10.83
N PRO A 349 3.49 -13.76 -10.58
CA PRO A 349 2.59 -12.91 -11.36
C PRO A 349 2.95 -12.83 -12.85
N ASN A 350 4.22 -13.04 -13.21
CA ASN A 350 4.72 -12.91 -14.57
C ASN A 350 4.21 -14.00 -15.53
N ASP A 351 3.80 -15.15 -14.99
CA ASP A 351 3.13 -16.22 -15.76
C ASP A 351 1.75 -15.78 -16.29
N TYR A 352 1.21 -14.64 -15.80
CA TYR A 352 -0.14 -14.16 -16.08
C TYR A 352 -0.19 -12.69 -16.57
N ASN A 353 0.67 -11.79 -16.09
CA ASN A 353 0.71 -10.41 -16.58
C ASN A 353 2.12 -9.80 -16.53
N SER A 354 2.59 -9.31 -17.68
CA SER A 354 3.87 -8.62 -17.86
C SER A 354 4.00 -7.28 -17.11
N ASP A 355 2.89 -6.67 -16.65
CA ASP A 355 2.93 -5.47 -15.80
C ASP A 355 3.67 -5.71 -14.47
N PHE A 356 3.85 -6.97 -14.07
CA PHE A 356 4.59 -7.38 -12.88
C PHE A 356 6.05 -7.79 -13.15
N ALA A 357 6.61 -7.48 -14.34
CA ALA A 357 8.00 -7.80 -14.72
C ALA A 357 9.11 -7.19 -13.83
N TRP A 358 8.73 -6.38 -12.83
CA TRP A 358 9.59 -5.83 -11.78
C TRP A 358 9.55 -6.64 -10.47
N ALA A 359 8.66 -7.63 -10.35
CA ALA A 359 8.46 -8.42 -9.15
C ALA A 359 9.05 -9.83 -9.31
N ASP A 360 9.93 -10.23 -8.38
CA ASP A 360 10.56 -11.56 -8.34
C ASP A 360 9.57 -12.69 -8.01
N GLY A 361 8.33 -12.37 -7.65
CA GLY A 361 7.25 -13.31 -7.30
C GLY A 361 6.24 -12.71 -6.31
N TYR A 362 5.24 -13.49 -5.91
CA TYR A 362 4.24 -13.10 -4.91
C TYR A 362 4.17 -14.14 -3.78
N GLY A 363 4.21 -13.66 -2.54
CA GLY A 363 4.08 -14.49 -1.33
C GLY A 363 2.65 -14.48 -0.80
N PHE A 364 2.48 -14.09 0.46
CA PHE A 364 1.21 -13.54 0.94
C PHE A 364 1.23 -12.00 0.80
N GLN A 365 0.04 -11.38 0.80
CA GLN A 365 -0.13 -9.93 0.61
C GLN A 365 0.59 -9.06 1.66
#